data_AF-E2BD90-F1
#
_entry.id   AF-E2BD90-F1
#
_cell.length_a   1.000
_cell.length_b   1.000
_cell.length_c   1.000
_cell.angle_alpha   90.00
_cell.angle_beta   90.00
_cell.angle_gamma   90.00
#
_symmetry.space_group_name_H-M   'P 1'
#
loop_
_entity.id
_entity.type
_entity.pdbx_description
1 polymer ?
#
loop_
_entity_poly.entity_id
_entity_poly.type
_entity_poly.pdbx_seq_one_letter_code
_entity_poly.pdbx_strand_id
1 'polypeptide(L)'
;MADPKYSELAGNAYDQLDDAKLVYETSDLPESEQMPMYCEDEPDSSCVEQLHISAKEAFNKFKGKQIIGEHVDFSDRLSYKPRTGYKFGDWDWELVSQGEKESPLQKYQRLQCEVKELYEEVNELKEKSKDEQEIKSASEIISQTQQIEKQLVSLKLEECLGPDVVASLSDPQGTTLKYGI
;
A
#
# COMPACT_ATOMS: atom_id res chain seq x y z
N MET A 1 66.91 2.51 44.39
CA MET A 1 67.61 1.88 45.52
C MET A 1 66.88 0.59 45.84
N ALA A 2 67.56 -0.55 46.02
CA ALA A 2 66.90 -1.83 46.24
C ALA A 2 66.21 -1.89 47.60
N ASP A 3 64.98 -2.42 47.63
CA ASP A 3 64.17 -2.52 48.84
C ASP A 3 64.84 -3.44 49.89
N PRO A 4 65.02 -2.97 51.15
CA PRO A 4 65.73 -3.72 52.21
C PRO A 4 65.09 -5.07 52.56
N LYS A 5 63.80 -5.25 52.25
CA LYS A 5 63.07 -6.49 52.51
C LYS A 5 63.52 -7.64 51.62
N TYR A 6 64.09 -7.33 50.45
CA TYR A 6 64.46 -8.31 49.44
C TYR A 6 65.97 -8.45 49.25
N SER A 7 66.79 -7.63 49.92
CA SER A 7 68.25 -7.58 49.72
C SER A 7 69.00 -8.88 50.07
N GLU A 8 68.43 -9.75 50.91
CA GLU A 8 69.08 -10.99 51.37
C GLU A 8 68.67 -12.24 50.57
N LEU A 9 67.74 -12.11 49.62
CA LEU A 9 67.25 -13.23 48.82
C LEU A 9 68.13 -13.46 47.60
N ALA A 10 68.58 -14.71 47.43
CA ALA A 10 69.31 -15.16 46.25
C ALA A 10 68.36 -15.29 45.05
N GLY A 11 68.77 -14.78 43.88
CA GLY A 11 67.97 -14.83 42.64
C GLY A 11 67.19 -13.56 42.31
N ASN A 12 67.31 -12.49 43.09
CA ASN A 12 66.68 -11.22 42.79
C ASN A 12 67.42 -10.46 41.68
N ALA A 13 66.68 -9.89 40.74
CA ALA A 13 67.22 -9.20 39.58
C ALA A 13 67.57 -7.74 39.91
N TYR A 14 68.67 -7.54 40.65
CA TYR A 14 69.11 -6.22 41.11
C TYR A 14 69.55 -5.25 40.01
N ASP A 15 69.91 -5.75 38.82
CA ASP A 15 70.41 -4.95 37.68
C ASP A 15 69.29 -4.46 36.75
N GLN A 16 68.04 -4.84 37.03
CA GLN A 16 66.85 -4.32 36.36
C GLN A 16 66.39 -3.05 37.08
N LEU A 17 67.27 -2.04 37.10
CA LEU A 17 67.19 -0.84 37.94
C LEU A 17 66.14 0.21 37.53
N ASP A 18 65.27 -0.08 36.57
CA ASP A 18 64.10 0.75 36.33
C ASP A 18 62.86 -0.14 36.40
N ASP A 19 61.97 0.18 37.34
CA ASP A 19 60.64 -0.44 37.47
C ASP A 19 59.87 -0.43 36.13
N ALA A 20 60.22 0.49 35.22
CA ALA A 20 59.69 0.57 33.86
C ALA A 20 60.16 -0.55 32.90
N LYS A 21 61.23 -1.30 33.21
CA LYS A 21 61.78 -2.35 32.34
C LYS A 21 61.28 -3.75 32.69
N LEU A 22 60.72 -3.93 33.88
CA LEU A 22 60.09 -5.18 34.33
C LEU A 22 58.59 -5.25 33.99
N VAL A 23 57.99 -4.12 33.63
CA VAL A 23 56.62 -4.06 33.13
C VAL A 23 56.64 -4.34 31.63
N TYR A 24 56.29 -5.56 31.26
CA TYR A 24 56.04 -5.91 29.87
C TYR A 24 54.59 -5.55 29.52
N GLU A 25 54.33 -4.27 29.31
CA GLU A 25 53.07 -3.81 28.75
C GLU A 25 53.16 -3.65 27.24
N THR A 26 52.05 -3.87 26.55
CA THR A 26 51.89 -3.38 25.18
C THR A 26 51.83 -1.86 25.22
N SER A 27 52.42 -1.18 24.24
CA SER A 27 52.23 0.26 24.10
C SER A 27 50.77 0.54 23.75
N ASP A 28 49.97 0.86 24.77
CA ASP A 28 48.55 1.13 24.61
C ASP A 28 48.34 2.37 23.73
N LEU A 29 47.63 2.18 22.63
CA LEU A 29 47.11 3.29 21.84
C LEU A 29 46.12 4.10 22.68
N PRO A 30 46.01 5.42 22.52
CA PRO A 30 44.97 6.20 23.17
C PRO A 30 43.59 5.65 22.77
N GLU A 31 42.61 5.64 23.68
CA GLU A 31 41.26 5.06 23.46
C GLU A 31 40.60 5.55 22.15
N SER A 32 40.89 6.78 21.73
CA SER A 32 40.42 7.38 20.46
C SER A 32 40.97 6.69 19.20
N GLU A 33 42.12 6.03 19.29
CA GLU A 33 42.78 5.31 18.19
C GLU A 33 42.58 3.79 18.30
N GLN A 34 42.06 3.30 19.44
CA GLN A 34 41.72 1.89 19.65
C GLN A 34 40.40 1.49 18.98
N MET A 35 39.51 2.46 18.74
CA MET A 35 38.30 2.24 17.96
C MET A 35 38.67 2.39 16.48
N PRO A 36 38.78 1.31 15.68
CA PRO A 36 38.61 1.48 14.25
C PRO A 36 37.26 2.14 14.09
N MET A 37 37.22 3.33 13.49
CA MET A 37 35.97 3.91 13.00
C MET A 37 35.37 2.86 12.07
N TYR A 38 34.49 2.02 12.60
CA TYR A 38 33.56 1.23 11.83
C TYR A 38 32.61 2.25 11.22
N CYS A 39 33.09 2.98 10.21
CA CYS A 39 32.21 3.39 9.15
C CYS A 39 31.78 2.07 8.51
N GLU A 40 30.71 1.47 9.03
CA GLU A 40 29.91 0.50 8.30
C GLU A 40 29.27 1.25 7.13
N ASP A 41 30.09 1.57 6.16
CA ASP A 41 29.66 1.86 4.81
C ASP A 41 30.47 0.87 3.98
N GLU A 42 29.94 -0.35 3.83
CA GLU A 42 30.05 -1.07 2.56
C GLU A 42 28.88 -0.56 1.69
N PRO A 43 28.96 0.65 1.06
CA PRO A 43 27.89 1.14 0.21
C PRO A 43 27.79 0.35 -1.11
N ASP A 44 28.80 -0.49 -1.39
CA ASP A 44 29.00 -1.14 -2.68
C ASP A 44 28.73 -2.65 -2.62
N SER A 45 27.70 -3.06 -1.88
CA SER A 45 27.13 -4.40 -2.06
C SER A 45 26.48 -4.48 -3.45
N SER A 46 27.10 -5.20 -4.39
CA SER A 46 26.64 -5.32 -5.79
C SER A 46 25.21 -5.89 -5.97
N CYS A 47 24.62 -6.41 -4.89
CA CYS A 47 23.27 -6.97 -4.85
C CYS A 47 22.25 -6.15 -4.04
N VAL A 48 22.63 -5.00 -3.48
CA VAL A 48 21.74 -4.18 -2.65
C VAL A 48 21.75 -2.72 -3.13
N GLU A 49 20.57 -2.19 -3.44
CA GLU A 49 20.40 -0.78 -3.76
C GLU A 49 20.16 0.03 -2.49
N GLN A 50 21.05 0.99 -2.20
CA GLN A 50 20.89 1.91 -1.08
C GLN A 50 20.06 3.13 -1.52
N LEU A 51 18.85 3.26 -0.95
CA LEU A 51 17.97 4.40 -1.24
C LEU A 51 18.16 5.51 -0.20
N HIS A 52 18.42 6.72 -0.66
CA HIS A 52 18.45 7.90 0.20
C HIS A 52 17.03 8.34 0.56
N ILE A 53 16.66 8.19 1.83
CA ILE A 53 15.33 8.55 2.33
C ILE A 53 15.38 9.98 2.89
N SER A 54 14.66 10.91 2.24
CA SER A 54 14.42 12.25 2.77
C SER A 54 13.08 12.30 3.50
N ALA A 55 13.09 12.53 4.81
CA ALA A 55 11.87 12.63 5.61
C ALA A 55 10.93 13.75 5.13
N LYS A 56 11.49 14.86 4.65
CA LYS A 56 10.71 16.00 4.14
C LYS A 56 9.99 15.65 2.84
N GLU A 57 10.67 14.94 1.95
CA GLU A 57 10.08 14.50 0.68
C GLU A 57 9.03 13.42 0.91
N ALA A 58 9.32 12.45 1.79
CA ALA A 58 8.36 11.41 2.18
C ALA A 58 7.09 12.02 2.79
N PHE A 59 7.22 12.98 3.71
CA PHE A 59 6.06 13.67 4.29
C PHE A 59 5.20 14.33 3.21
N ASN A 60 5.80 15.05 2.27
CA ASN A 60 5.07 15.68 1.18
C ASN A 60 4.37 14.66 0.26
N LYS A 61 4.96 13.47 0.04
CA LYS A 61 4.34 12.39 -0.76
C LYS A 61 3.10 11.78 -0.10
N PHE A 62 3.03 11.75 1.23
CA PHE A 62 1.90 11.20 1.98
C PHE A 62 0.96 12.28 2.52
N LYS A 63 1.33 13.57 2.43
CA LYS A 63 0.49 14.69 2.86
C LYS A 63 -0.82 14.69 2.06
N GLY A 64 -1.93 14.63 2.77
CA GLY A 64 -3.28 14.57 2.18
C GLY A 64 -3.78 13.16 1.87
N LYS A 65 -2.95 12.11 2.03
CA LYS A 65 -3.43 10.73 2.00
C LYS A 65 -3.92 10.34 3.39
N GLN A 66 -5.19 9.99 3.50
CA GLN A 66 -5.80 9.51 4.74
C GLN A 66 -6.12 8.03 4.63
N ILE A 67 -6.13 7.35 5.77
CA ILE A 67 -6.48 5.93 5.88
C ILE A 67 -7.75 5.85 6.71
N ILE A 68 -8.76 5.14 6.19
CA ILE A 68 -10.01 4.89 6.91
C ILE A 68 -9.83 3.60 7.72
N GLY A 69 -9.98 3.71 9.04
CA GLY A 69 -9.86 2.59 9.98
C GLY A 69 -11.20 1.95 10.36
N GLU A 70 -12.30 2.41 9.76
CA GLU A 70 -13.63 1.92 10.08
C GLU A 70 -13.79 0.50 9.54
N HIS A 71 -14.05 -0.47 10.44
CA HIS A 71 -14.22 -1.90 10.15
C HIS A 71 -12.98 -2.75 9.83
N VAL A 72 -11.76 -2.27 10.11
CA VAL A 72 -10.54 -3.07 9.98
C VAL A 72 -10.44 -4.12 11.09
N ASP A 73 -10.26 -5.38 10.73
CA ASP A 73 -10.04 -6.49 11.66
C ASP A 73 -8.79 -7.29 11.26
N PHE A 74 -7.75 -7.26 12.08
CA PHE A 74 -6.50 -8.01 11.88
C PHE A 74 -6.54 -9.40 12.54
N SER A 75 -7.63 -9.77 13.21
CA SER A 75 -7.78 -11.12 13.72
C SER A 75 -8.08 -12.08 12.57
N ASP A 76 -7.59 -13.32 12.66
CA ASP A 76 -7.81 -14.40 11.68
C ASP A 76 -9.26 -14.92 11.69
N ARG A 77 -10.23 -14.07 12.00
CA ARG A 77 -11.65 -14.41 11.95
C ARG A 77 -12.06 -14.63 10.50
N LEU A 78 -12.35 -15.89 10.17
CA LEU A 78 -12.96 -16.27 8.90
C LEU A 78 -14.31 -15.55 8.75
N SER A 79 -14.39 -14.67 7.75
CA SER A 79 -15.61 -13.97 7.36
C SER A 79 -15.77 -14.04 5.85
N TYR A 80 -17.00 -13.87 5.37
CA TYR A 80 -17.32 -13.95 3.93
C TYR A 80 -16.65 -12.86 3.09
N LYS A 81 -16.30 -11.72 3.70
CA LYS A 81 -15.62 -10.60 3.05
C LYS A 81 -14.24 -10.42 3.68
N PRO A 82 -13.18 -10.15 2.89
CA PRO A 82 -11.89 -9.82 3.48
C PRO A 82 -12.02 -8.53 4.30
N ARG A 83 -11.81 -8.66 5.62
CA ARG A 83 -11.79 -7.54 6.59
C ARG A 83 -10.38 -7.17 7.06
N THR A 84 -9.39 -7.92 6.58
CA THR A 84 -8.00 -7.79 6.99
C THR A 84 -7.34 -6.60 6.29
N GLY A 85 -6.79 -5.70 7.10
CA GLY A 85 -6.02 -4.56 6.63
C GLY A 85 -6.85 -3.31 6.33
N TYR A 86 -6.12 -2.22 6.12
CA TYR A 86 -6.70 -0.95 5.72
C TYR A 86 -7.13 -1.03 4.26
N LYS A 87 -8.43 -0.93 4.00
CA LYS A 87 -8.94 -0.86 2.63
C LYS A 87 -8.68 0.54 2.10
N PHE A 88 -7.96 0.60 0.97
CA PHE A 88 -7.77 1.83 0.22
C PHE A 88 -8.73 1.81 -0.96
N GLY A 89 -9.70 2.73 -0.94
CA GLY A 89 -10.84 2.74 -1.82
C GLY A 89 -11.93 1.79 -1.34
N ASP A 90 -12.98 2.35 -0.73
CA ASP A 90 -14.33 1.87 -1.03
C ASP A 90 -14.50 2.12 -2.52
N TRP A 91 -13.99 1.21 -3.34
CA TRP A 91 -14.15 1.32 -4.77
C TRP A 91 -15.61 1.03 -5.01
N ASP A 92 -16.38 2.08 -5.32
CA ASP A 92 -17.77 2.02 -5.81
C ASP A 92 -17.96 1.10 -7.04
N TRP A 93 -16.86 0.57 -7.57
CA TRP A 93 -16.79 -0.47 -8.61
C TRP A 93 -16.92 -1.90 -8.08
N GLU A 94 -16.83 -2.13 -6.76
CA GLU A 94 -17.12 -3.45 -6.18
C GLU A 94 -18.63 -3.70 -6.31
N LEU A 95 -19.03 -4.63 -7.18
CA LEU A 95 -20.40 -5.12 -7.21
C LEU A 95 -20.79 -5.64 -5.82
N VAL A 96 -21.89 -5.11 -5.26
CA VAL A 96 -22.41 -5.57 -3.97
C VAL A 96 -22.67 -7.08 -4.03
N SER A 97 -22.11 -7.82 -3.08
CA SER A 97 -22.47 -9.22 -2.89
C SER A 97 -23.96 -9.36 -2.55
N GLN A 98 -24.63 -10.34 -3.15
CA GLN A 98 -26.07 -10.62 -2.99
C GLN A 98 -26.55 -10.49 -1.52
N GLY A 99 -27.34 -9.44 -1.21
CA GLY A 99 -27.99 -9.26 0.11
C GLY A 99 -27.82 -7.89 0.79
N GLU A 100 -26.95 -6.99 0.30
CA GLU A 100 -26.80 -5.63 0.82
C GLU A 100 -27.57 -4.59 -0.05
N LYS A 101 -27.91 -3.42 0.54
CA LYS A 101 -28.66 -2.36 -0.17
C LYS A 101 -27.74 -1.62 -1.13
N GLU A 102 -27.94 -1.84 -2.43
CA GLU A 102 -27.22 -1.15 -3.51
C GLU A 102 -27.46 0.36 -3.49
N SER A 103 -26.40 1.15 -3.69
CA SER A 103 -26.52 2.58 -4.03
C SER A 103 -27.15 2.74 -5.42
N PRO A 104 -27.94 3.80 -5.70
CA PRO A 104 -28.54 4.03 -7.02
C PRO A 104 -27.51 4.04 -8.17
N LEU A 105 -26.30 4.55 -7.93
CA LEU A 105 -25.21 4.57 -8.92
C LEU A 105 -24.65 3.16 -9.17
N GLN A 106 -24.49 2.38 -8.11
CA GLN A 106 -23.99 1.01 -8.20
C GLN A 106 -24.98 0.10 -8.90
N LYS A 107 -26.28 0.27 -8.62
CA LYS A 107 -27.36 -0.39 -9.37
C LYS A 107 -27.33 0.00 -10.85
N TYR A 108 -27.06 1.26 -11.16
CA TYR A 108 -26.93 1.72 -12.54
C TYR A 108 -25.77 1.02 -13.27
N GLN A 109 -24.60 0.95 -12.64
CA GLN A 109 -23.44 0.24 -13.19
C GLN A 109 -23.73 -1.26 -13.37
N ARG A 110 -24.34 -1.93 -12.37
CA ARG A 110 -24.77 -3.33 -12.51
C ARG A 110 -25.71 -3.52 -13.68
N LEU A 111 -26.72 -2.66 -13.84
CA LEU A 111 -27.67 -2.75 -14.95
C LEU A 111 -26.99 -2.53 -16.31
N GLN A 112 -26.00 -1.63 -16.40
CA GLN A 112 -25.20 -1.50 -17.64
C GLN A 112 -24.47 -2.80 -17.99
N CYS A 113 -23.86 -3.45 -17.00
CA CYS A 113 -23.20 -4.74 -17.18
C CYS A 113 -24.20 -5.83 -17.61
N GLU A 114 -25.33 -5.95 -16.91
CA GLU A 114 -26.36 -6.97 -17.21
C GLU A 114 -27.00 -6.77 -18.59
N VAL A 115 -27.27 -5.53 -19.02
CA VAL A 115 -27.80 -5.25 -20.37
C VAL A 115 -26.79 -5.63 -21.44
N LYS A 116 -25.49 -5.41 -21.19
CA LYS A 116 -24.43 -5.81 -22.11
C LYS A 116 -24.27 -7.33 -22.20
N GLU A 117 -24.32 -8.02 -21.06
CA GLU A 117 -24.29 -9.48 -21.00
C GLU A 117 -25.48 -10.09 -21.75
N LEU A 118 -26.69 -9.57 -21.52
CA LEU A 118 -27.90 -9.99 -22.25
C LEU A 118 -27.76 -9.75 -23.76
N TYR A 119 -27.17 -8.64 -24.18
CA TYR A 119 -26.91 -8.37 -25.59
C TYR A 119 -25.98 -9.42 -26.21
N GLU A 120 -24.91 -9.77 -25.50
CA GLU A 120 -23.93 -10.79 -25.94
C GLU A 120 -24.59 -12.18 -26.02
N GLU A 121 -25.35 -12.61 -24.99
CA GLU A 121 -26.04 -13.90 -24.98
C GLU A 121 -27.06 -14.06 -26.11
N VAL A 122 -27.87 -13.03 -26.36
CA VAL A 122 -28.88 -13.06 -27.44
C VAL A 122 -28.21 -13.03 -28.81
N ASN A 123 -27.08 -12.32 -28.94
CA ASN A 123 -26.31 -12.32 -30.17
C ASN A 123 -25.66 -13.69 -30.43
N GLU A 124 -25.15 -14.36 -29.39
CA GLU A 124 -24.68 -15.74 -29.50
C GLU A 124 -25.81 -16.72 -29.87
N LEU A 125 -27.00 -16.57 -29.30
CA LEU A 125 -28.17 -17.39 -29.63
C LEU A 125 -28.58 -17.22 -31.09
N LYS A 126 -28.56 -15.98 -31.59
CA LYS A 126 -28.84 -15.67 -33.00
C LYS A 126 -27.87 -16.39 -33.93
N GLU A 127 -26.57 -16.36 -33.65
CA GLU A 127 -25.54 -17.04 -34.45
C GLU A 127 -25.64 -18.58 -34.39
N LYS A 128 -26.12 -19.13 -33.26
CA LYS A 128 -26.29 -20.59 -33.06
C LYS A 128 -27.60 -21.12 -33.66
N SER A 129 -28.63 -20.28 -33.78
CA SER A 129 -29.96 -20.66 -34.29
C SER A 129 -29.99 -20.83 -35.82
N LYS A 130 -30.66 -21.88 -36.31
CA LYS A 130 -30.83 -22.15 -37.76
C LYS A 130 -32.25 -21.86 -38.27
N ASP A 131 -33.19 -21.57 -37.38
CA ASP A 131 -34.59 -21.33 -37.71
C ASP A 131 -34.85 -19.84 -37.93
N GLU A 132 -35.41 -19.49 -39.10
CA GLU A 132 -35.68 -18.11 -39.51
C GLU A 132 -36.60 -17.34 -38.55
N GLN A 133 -37.52 -18.04 -37.86
CA GLN A 133 -38.41 -17.41 -36.88
C GLN A 133 -37.66 -17.05 -35.60
N GLU A 134 -36.77 -17.92 -35.11
CA GLU A 134 -35.96 -17.68 -33.91
C GLU A 134 -34.95 -16.54 -34.14
N ILE A 135 -34.37 -16.47 -35.34
CA ILE A 135 -33.46 -15.39 -35.76
C ILE A 135 -34.19 -14.04 -35.79
N LYS A 136 -35.43 -14.00 -36.28
CA LYS A 136 -36.25 -12.77 -36.29
C LYS A 136 -36.59 -12.34 -34.86
N SER A 137 -37.03 -13.24 -34.00
CA SER A 137 -37.29 -12.92 -32.59
C SER A 137 -36.03 -12.49 -31.83
N ALA A 138 -34.88 -13.13 -32.06
CA ALA A 138 -33.62 -12.73 -31.44
C ALA A 138 -33.17 -11.35 -31.93
N SER A 139 -33.38 -11.04 -33.22
CA SER A 139 -33.07 -9.71 -33.77
C SER A 139 -33.97 -8.60 -33.20
N GLU A 140 -35.24 -8.90 -32.93
CA GLU A 140 -36.16 -7.99 -32.25
C GLU A 140 -35.72 -7.74 -30.81
N ILE A 141 -35.35 -8.80 -30.06
CA ILE A 141 -34.84 -8.67 -28.70
C ILE A 141 -33.54 -7.84 -28.67
N ILE A 142 -32.60 -8.08 -29.59
CA ILE A 142 -31.38 -7.27 -29.72
C ILE A 142 -31.71 -5.78 -29.91
N SER A 143 -32.67 -5.48 -30.78
CA SER A 143 -33.09 -4.09 -31.03
C SER A 143 -33.70 -3.44 -29.79
N GLN A 144 -34.45 -4.20 -28.99
CA GLN A 144 -35.01 -3.74 -27.71
C GLN A 144 -33.93 -3.55 -26.66
N THR A 145 -32.96 -4.47 -26.54
CA THR A 145 -31.82 -4.36 -25.62
C THR A 145 -30.98 -3.11 -25.93
N GLN A 146 -30.73 -2.82 -27.21
CA GLN A 146 -30.04 -1.59 -27.63
C GLN A 146 -30.86 -0.31 -27.33
N GLN A 147 -32.18 -0.38 -27.41
CA GLN A 147 -33.03 0.75 -27.00
C GLN A 147 -32.95 0.99 -25.49
N ILE A 148 -32.96 -0.08 -24.69
CA ILE A 148 -32.80 -0.02 -23.23
C ILE A 148 -31.42 0.55 -22.87
N GLU A 149 -30.35 0.10 -23.52
CA GLU A 149 -29.00 0.64 -23.34
C GLU A 149 -28.97 2.15 -23.60
N LYS A 150 -29.51 2.60 -24.74
CA LYS A 150 -29.61 4.03 -25.08
C LYS A 150 -30.43 4.81 -24.06
N GLN A 151 -31.52 4.23 -23.56
CA GLN A 151 -32.33 4.82 -22.50
C GLN A 151 -31.52 4.95 -21.20
N LEU A 152 -30.81 3.89 -20.80
CA LEU A 152 -29.94 3.90 -19.60
C LEU A 152 -28.85 4.97 -19.70
N VAL A 153 -28.20 5.09 -20.86
CA VAL A 153 -27.18 6.13 -21.10
C VAL A 153 -27.81 7.52 -21.10
N SER A 154 -29.00 7.67 -21.70
CA SER A 154 -29.71 8.96 -21.75
C SER A 154 -30.21 9.44 -20.39
N LEU A 155 -30.51 8.52 -19.47
CA LEU A 155 -30.94 8.85 -18.12
C LEU A 155 -29.84 9.54 -17.31
N LYS A 156 -28.57 9.50 -17.78
CA LYS A 156 -27.39 10.19 -17.23
C LYS A 156 -27.56 10.45 -15.73
N LEU A 157 -27.61 9.37 -14.95
CA LEU A 157 -27.93 9.50 -13.52
C LEU A 157 -26.93 10.42 -12.81
N GLU A 158 -25.73 10.56 -13.34
CA GLU A 158 -24.73 11.56 -12.95
C GLU A 158 -25.25 13.01 -13.06
N GLU A 159 -25.97 13.38 -14.12
CA GLU A 159 -26.61 14.70 -14.26
C GLU A 159 -27.80 14.87 -13.30
N CYS A 160 -28.58 13.80 -13.07
CA CYS A 160 -29.79 13.83 -12.22
C CYS A 160 -29.49 13.79 -10.71
N LEU A 161 -28.40 13.13 -10.29
CA LEU A 161 -27.92 13.11 -8.90
C LEU A 161 -27.38 14.49 -8.48
N GLY A 162 -27.18 15.38 -9.45
CA GLY A 162 -26.77 16.76 -9.26
C GLY A 162 -25.25 16.89 -9.14
N PRO A 163 -24.70 18.06 -9.52
CA PRO A 163 -23.27 18.32 -9.44
C PRO A 163 -22.76 18.27 -8.01
N ASP A 164 -23.61 18.45 -6.99
CA ASP A 164 -23.21 18.33 -5.58
C ASP A 164 -22.95 16.88 -5.17
N VAL A 165 -23.75 15.92 -5.64
CA VAL A 165 -23.49 14.49 -5.36
C VAL A 165 -22.32 14.03 -6.21
N VAL A 166 -22.26 14.41 -7.49
CA VAL A 166 -21.11 14.13 -8.36
C VAL A 166 -19.83 14.80 -7.87
N ALA A 167 -19.87 16.01 -7.30
CA ALA A 167 -18.71 16.68 -6.70
C ALA A 167 -18.37 16.11 -5.33
N SER A 168 -19.33 15.62 -4.53
CA SER A 168 -19.03 14.87 -3.31
C SER A 168 -18.48 13.46 -3.60
N LEU A 169 -18.83 12.88 -4.75
CA LEU A 169 -18.28 11.62 -5.27
C LEU A 169 -16.94 11.81 -6.00
N SER A 170 -16.74 12.97 -6.65
CA SER A 170 -15.48 13.34 -7.33
C SER A 170 -14.47 13.98 -6.37
N ASP A 171 -14.93 14.55 -5.26
CA ASP A 171 -14.17 15.10 -4.15
C ASP A 171 -14.77 14.64 -2.79
N PRO A 172 -14.60 13.37 -2.43
CA PRO A 172 -15.04 12.82 -1.14
C PRO A 172 -14.26 13.37 0.07
N GLN A 173 -13.31 14.28 -0.16
CA GLN A 173 -12.52 14.95 0.88
C GLN A 173 -13.14 16.28 1.34
N GLY A 174 -14.23 16.76 0.70
CA GLY A 174 -14.88 18.03 1.09
C GLY A 174 -13.93 19.23 1.02
N THR A 175 -12.99 19.25 0.07
CA THR A 175 -11.94 20.28 0.02
C THR A 175 -12.42 21.62 -0.55
N THR A 176 -13.57 21.64 -1.22
CA THR A 176 -14.08 22.82 -1.95
C THR A 176 -14.95 23.77 -1.11
N LEU A 177 -15.36 23.40 0.11
CA LEU A 177 -16.14 24.28 0.99
C LEU A 177 -15.33 24.90 2.12
N LYS A 178 -14.33 25.76 1.84
CA LYS A 178 -13.89 26.86 2.74
C LYS A 178 -13.14 27.98 2.00
N TYR A 179 -13.80 28.66 1.06
CA TYR A 179 -13.45 30.05 0.74
C TYR A 179 -14.75 30.83 0.50
N GLY A 180 -15.30 31.37 1.58
CA GLY A 180 -16.54 32.14 1.53
C GLY A 180 -16.82 32.84 2.86
N ILE A 181 -16.20 34.02 3.01
CA ILE A 181 -16.32 35.05 4.08
C ILE A 181 -15.52 34.77 5.35
#